data_AF-A0A920S1Q3-F1
#
_entry.id   AF-A0A920S1Q3-F1
#
_cell.length_a   1.000
_cell.length_b   1.000
_cell.length_c   1.000
_cell.angle_alpha   90.00
_cell.angle_beta   90.00
_cell.angle_gamma   90.00
#
_symmetry.space_group_name_H-M   'P 1'
#
loop_
_entity.id
_entity.type
_entity.pdbx_description
1 polymer ?
#
loop_
_entity_poly.entity_id
_entity_poly.type
_entity_poly.pdbx_seq_one_letter_code
_entity_poly.pdbx_strand_id
1 'polypeptide(L)'
;MLIFLEDLEPKSLLPKVISKPWVSLSRKLARPPVLSYASYCLHNWYLIDDSDAIDLDNVALINNFLGGIDEDWFVTIHVCIENAASEAIKACEEIANCNKDSEESSVNELLTTISISIAAVNKIFKRMPERCDPYVYYHRVRPFIFGSKDNPDLKNGVIYEGQYDNKSQFFRGETGAQSSIMPTLDGALGVEHSEDSLRHYLNEMRDYMPVDHRKFIEEVESKSTVKDIIKDSITLTDAYNQCLEEIRAFRELHLHYARTYIHNQSKQKNPFGAGGSTIRGTGGTPFMKYLKKHRDETEQQKH
;
A
#
# COMPACT_ATOMS: atom_id res chain seq x y z
N MET A 1 -0.37 -8.81 18.55
CA MET A 1 0.59 -8.70 19.67
C MET A 1 1.10 -10.05 20.22
N LEU A 2 0.99 -11.19 19.52
CA LEU A 2 1.41 -12.50 20.08
C LEU A 2 2.72 -13.06 19.52
N ILE A 3 3.17 -12.52 18.38
CA ILE A 3 4.35 -13.01 17.67
C ILE A 3 5.54 -12.09 17.93
N PHE A 4 5.36 -10.78 17.77
CA PHE A 4 6.39 -9.77 18.06
C PHE A 4 6.01 -9.01 19.33
N LEU A 5 6.98 -8.91 20.24
CA LEU A 5 6.95 -8.12 21.47
C LEU A 5 8.33 -7.50 21.65
N GLU A 6 8.38 -6.27 22.16
CA GLU A 6 9.64 -5.55 22.38
C GLU A 6 10.57 -6.38 23.29
N ASP A 7 11.85 -6.44 22.92
CA ASP A 7 12.92 -7.16 23.64
C ASP A 7 12.72 -8.68 23.87
N LEU A 8 11.78 -9.32 23.16
CA LEU A 8 11.58 -10.77 23.21
C LEU A 8 11.77 -11.43 21.84
N GLU A 9 12.31 -12.64 21.85
CA GLU A 9 12.37 -13.47 20.64
C GLU A 9 10.95 -13.74 20.09
N PRO A 10 10.73 -13.56 18.78
CA PRO A 10 9.42 -13.79 18.19
C PRO A 10 8.91 -15.21 18.41
N LYS A 11 7.61 -15.34 18.71
CA LYS A 11 6.98 -16.65 18.91
C LYS A 11 6.47 -17.22 17.58
N SER A 12 6.86 -18.45 17.27
CA SER A 12 6.45 -19.18 16.08
C SER A 12 5.18 -20.02 16.26
N LEU A 13 4.53 -19.97 17.43
CA LEU A 13 3.28 -20.67 17.72
C LEU A 13 2.21 -19.66 18.14
N LEU A 14 1.12 -19.59 17.38
CA LEU A 14 -0.07 -18.83 17.74
C LEU A 14 -1.07 -19.76 18.45
N PRO A 15 -1.42 -19.50 19.74
CA PRO A 15 -2.29 -20.38 20.51
C PRO A 15 -3.68 -20.57 19.91
N LYS A 16 -4.27 -21.76 20.12
CA LYS A 16 -5.54 -22.20 19.53
C LYS A 16 -6.70 -21.25 19.80
N VAL A 17 -6.70 -20.64 20.98
CA VAL A 17 -7.75 -19.70 21.42
C VAL A 17 -7.78 -18.42 20.58
N ILE A 18 -6.67 -18.09 19.91
CA ILE A 18 -6.57 -16.94 18.99
C ILE A 18 -6.56 -17.40 17.52
N SER A 19 -5.81 -18.46 17.21
CA SER A 19 -5.68 -18.95 15.84
C SER A 19 -7.03 -19.38 15.24
N LYS A 20 -7.86 -20.10 16.01
CA LYS A 20 -9.15 -20.62 15.53
C LYS A 20 -10.12 -19.51 15.12
N PRO A 21 -10.45 -18.51 15.97
CA PRO A 21 -11.34 -17.43 15.54
C PRO A 21 -10.74 -16.57 14.43
N TRP A 22 -9.43 -16.27 14.47
CA TRP A 22 -8.80 -15.44 13.45
C TRP A 22 -8.82 -16.10 12.08
N VAL A 23 -8.39 -17.37 11.97
CA VAL A 23 -8.45 -18.13 10.70
C VAL A 23 -9.88 -18.25 10.20
N SER A 24 -10.86 -18.46 11.09
CA SER A 24 -12.26 -18.51 10.70
C SER A 24 -12.76 -17.19 10.12
N LEU A 25 -12.39 -16.05 10.71
CA LEU A 25 -12.77 -14.72 10.21
C LEU A 25 -12.06 -14.41 8.89
N SER A 26 -10.77 -14.69 8.81
CA SER A 26 -9.95 -14.52 7.60
C SER A 26 -10.50 -15.29 6.40
N ARG A 27 -10.98 -16.52 6.58
CA ARG A 27 -11.68 -17.27 5.53
C ARG A 27 -12.96 -16.58 5.05
N LYS A 28 -13.76 -16.02 5.97
CA LYS A 28 -14.99 -15.28 5.61
C LYS A 28 -14.69 -14.00 4.84
N LEU A 29 -13.62 -13.31 5.22
CA LEU A 29 -13.15 -12.09 4.54
C LEU A 29 -12.31 -12.39 3.28
N ALA A 30 -12.04 -13.67 3.00
CA ALA A 30 -11.16 -14.15 1.94
C ALA A 30 -9.80 -13.44 1.90
N ARG A 31 -9.18 -13.25 3.08
CA ARG A 31 -7.84 -12.67 3.25
C ARG A 31 -7.01 -13.52 4.20
N PRO A 32 -5.66 -13.53 4.11
CA PRO A 32 -4.81 -14.24 5.05
C PRO A 32 -4.99 -13.78 6.51
N PRO A 33 -4.80 -14.67 7.51
CA PRO A 33 -4.87 -14.35 8.94
C PRO A 33 -3.58 -13.68 9.44
N VAL A 34 -3.27 -12.52 8.89
CA VAL A 34 -2.15 -11.65 9.26
C VAL A 34 -2.62 -10.21 9.25
N LEU A 35 -1.93 -9.33 9.97
CA LEU A 35 -2.18 -7.89 9.85
C LEU A 35 -1.87 -7.47 8.40
N SER A 36 -2.86 -6.89 7.73
CA SER A 36 -2.75 -6.33 6.39
C SER A 36 -3.06 -4.84 6.40
N TYR A 37 -2.76 -4.16 5.29
CA TYR A 37 -3.01 -2.73 5.12
C TYR A 37 -4.47 -2.36 5.39
N ALA A 38 -5.40 -3.18 4.93
CA ALA A 38 -6.82 -2.94 5.18
C ALA A 38 -7.21 -3.04 6.67
N SER A 39 -6.48 -3.82 7.48
CA SER A 39 -6.74 -3.90 8.92
C SER A 39 -5.98 -2.85 9.72
N TYR A 40 -4.79 -2.44 9.26
CA TYR A 40 -3.92 -1.49 9.96
C TYR A 40 -4.17 -0.03 9.58
N CYS A 41 -4.67 0.22 8.38
CA CYS A 41 -4.99 1.54 7.84
C CYS A 41 -6.51 1.70 7.65
N LEU A 42 -7.11 1.05 6.65
CA LEU A 42 -8.48 1.34 6.20
C LEU A 42 -9.56 1.23 7.29
N HIS A 43 -9.40 0.28 8.22
CA HIS A 43 -10.38 0.01 9.28
C HIS A 43 -9.91 0.44 10.69
N ASN A 44 -8.74 1.08 10.81
CA ASN A 44 -8.11 1.39 12.10
C ASN A 44 -8.09 2.90 12.40
N TRP A 45 -9.16 3.62 12.11
CA TRP A 45 -9.21 5.05 12.33
C TRP A 45 -10.61 5.52 12.71
N TYR A 46 -10.69 6.72 13.27
CA TYR A 46 -11.93 7.42 13.56
C TYR A 46 -11.72 8.94 13.44
N LEU A 47 -12.82 9.69 13.29
CA LEU A 47 -12.79 11.16 13.32
C LEU A 47 -12.79 11.65 14.76
N ILE A 48 -11.95 12.64 15.08
CA ILE A 48 -11.96 13.28 16.39
C ILE A 48 -13.24 14.11 16.56
N ASP A 49 -13.63 14.83 15.51
CA ASP A 49 -14.90 15.52 15.36
C ASP A 49 -15.61 15.01 14.08
N ASP A 50 -16.76 14.34 14.26
CA ASP A 50 -17.58 13.78 13.18
C ASP A 50 -18.19 14.85 12.24
N SER A 51 -18.15 16.13 12.63
CA SER A 51 -18.63 17.24 11.81
C SER A 51 -17.58 17.85 10.87
N ASP A 52 -16.30 17.52 11.08
CA ASP A 52 -15.19 18.00 10.28
C ASP A 52 -14.73 16.98 9.22
N ALA A 53 -13.92 17.43 8.27
CA ALA A 53 -13.43 16.59 7.17
C ALA A 53 -12.42 15.53 7.64
N ILE A 54 -12.21 14.51 6.81
CA ILE A 54 -11.09 13.55 6.96
C ILE A 54 -9.79 14.30 6.61
N ASP A 55 -9.10 14.78 7.65
CA ASP A 55 -7.82 15.50 7.56
C ASP A 55 -6.84 15.01 8.63
N LEU A 56 -5.55 15.28 8.41
CA LEU A 56 -4.47 14.90 9.33
C LEU A 56 -4.62 15.47 10.75
N ASP A 57 -5.36 16.58 10.91
CA ASP A 57 -5.64 17.17 12.22
C ASP A 57 -6.95 16.64 12.86
N ASN A 58 -7.75 15.86 12.11
CA ASN A 58 -9.06 15.34 12.57
C ASN A 58 -9.17 13.80 12.52
N VAL A 59 -8.10 13.08 12.18
CA VAL A 59 -8.08 11.61 12.13
C VAL A 59 -7.16 11.06 13.21
N ALA A 60 -7.62 10.03 13.93
CA ALA A 60 -6.86 9.30 14.95
C ALA A 60 -7.03 7.78 14.80
N LEU A 61 -6.13 6.99 15.42
CA LEU A 61 -6.15 5.53 15.32
C LEU A 61 -6.96 4.87 16.44
N ILE A 62 -7.69 3.80 16.11
CA ILE A 62 -8.44 3.01 17.09
C ILE A 62 -7.49 2.18 17.96
N ASN A 63 -6.48 1.56 17.34
CA ASN A 63 -5.48 0.76 18.02
C ASN A 63 -4.07 1.09 17.54
N ASN A 64 -3.14 1.10 18.48
CA ASN A 64 -1.70 1.19 18.24
C ASN A 64 -0.99 -0.07 18.73
N PHE A 65 0.25 -0.27 18.27
CA PHE A 65 1.19 -1.21 18.86
C PHE A 65 1.87 -0.62 20.09
N LEU A 66 2.73 0.39 19.87
CA LEU A 66 3.43 1.10 20.94
C LEU A 66 2.91 2.52 21.10
N GLY A 67 2.15 3.00 20.12
CA GLY A 67 1.63 4.35 20.04
C GLY A 67 2.73 5.39 19.85
N GLY A 68 2.33 6.63 20.00
CA GLY A 68 3.21 7.77 19.82
C GLY A 68 3.10 8.34 18.41
N ILE A 69 3.60 9.57 18.30
CA ILE A 69 3.31 10.45 17.18
C ILE A 69 3.76 9.86 15.84
N ASP A 70 4.86 9.10 15.80
CA ASP A 70 5.38 8.49 14.59
C ASP A 70 4.50 7.35 14.05
N GLU A 71 3.92 6.52 14.93
CA GLU A 71 3.00 5.45 14.54
C GLU A 71 1.68 6.06 14.07
N ASP A 72 1.13 6.99 14.85
CA ASP A 72 -0.10 7.71 14.52
C ASP A 72 0.05 8.40 13.16
N TRP A 73 1.08 9.23 13.00
CA TRP A 73 1.30 9.99 11.77
C TRP A 73 1.54 9.09 10.56
N PHE A 74 2.29 8.00 10.71
CA PHE A 74 2.51 7.07 9.61
C PHE A 74 1.18 6.54 9.09
N VAL A 75 0.28 6.07 9.96
CA VAL A 75 -0.99 5.48 9.53
C VAL A 75 -2.00 6.55 9.09
N THR A 76 -2.13 7.68 9.81
CA THR A 76 -3.10 8.73 9.43
C THR A 76 -2.76 9.41 8.12
N ILE A 77 -1.47 9.53 7.75
CA ILE A 77 -1.04 9.92 6.40
C ILE A 77 -1.62 8.98 5.34
N HIS A 78 -1.59 7.67 5.57
CA HIS A 78 -2.16 6.71 4.62
C HIS A 78 -3.68 6.80 4.57
N VAL A 79 -4.38 6.97 5.71
CA VAL A 79 -5.84 7.19 5.73
C VAL A 79 -6.22 8.42 4.91
N CYS A 80 -5.51 9.54 5.08
CA CYS A 80 -5.77 10.77 4.34
C CYS A 80 -5.43 10.64 2.85
N ILE A 81 -4.39 9.87 2.49
CA ILE A 81 -4.07 9.53 1.09
C ILE A 81 -5.21 8.73 0.45
N GLU A 82 -5.74 7.71 1.13
CA GLU A 82 -6.86 6.91 0.63
C GLU A 82 -8.11 7.76 0.40
N ASN A 83 -8.42 8.67 1.33
CA ASN A 83 -9.51 9.62 1.16
C ASN A 83 -9.27 10.58 -0.03
N ALA A 84 -8.07 11.17 -0.14
CA ALA A 84 -7.73 12.10 -1.21
C ALA A 84 -7.71 11.46 -2.61
N ALA A 85 -7.52 10.14 -2.69
CA ALA A 85 -7.59 9.42 -3.95
C ALA A 85 -9.02 9.09 -4.41
N SER A 86 -10.05 9.30 -3.57
CA SER A 86 -11.42 8.82 -3.82
C SER A 86 -12.00 9.26 -5.18
N GLU A 87 -11.83 10.53 -5.56
CA GLU A 87 -12.31 11.04 -6.85
C GLU A 87 -11.50 10.50 -8.04
N ALA A 88 -10.21 10.21 -7.87
CA ALA A 88 -9.45 9.48 -8.91
C ALA A 88 -10.01 8.07 -9.10
N ILE A 89 -10.38 7.37 -8.03
CA ILE A 89 -10.93 6.00 -8.13
C ILE A 89 -12.26 5.99 -8.88
N LYS A 90 -13.15 6.95 -8.59
CA LYS A 90 -14.41 7.12 -9.34
C LYS A 90 -14.15 7.46 -10.81
N ALA A 91 -13.24 8.40 -11.07
CA ALA A 91 -12.88 8.77 -12.43
C ALA A 91 -12.25 7.60 -13.21
N CYS A 92 -11.47 6.73 -12.56
CA CYS A 92 -10.94 5.50 -13.15
C CYS A 92 -12.06 4.54 -13.59
N GLU A 93 -13.12 4.39 -12.79
CA GLU A 93 -14.29 3.58 -13.16
C GLU A 93 -15.00 4.16 -14.39
N GLU A 94 -15.19 5.48 -14.43
CA GLU A 94 -15.83 6.15 -15.57
C GLU A 94 -14.96 6.06 -16.84
N ILE A 95 -13.65 6.29 -16.74
CA ILE A 95 -12.69 6.12 -17.85
C ILE A 95 -12.74 4.69 -18.40
N ALA A 96 -12.84 3.69 -17.53
CA ALA A 96 -12.92 2.30 -17.96
C ALA A 96 -14.17 1.99 -18.79
N ASN A 97 -15.22 2.81 -18.69
CA ASN A 97 -16.44 2.69 -19.48
C ASN A 97 -16.46 3.62 -20.72
N CYS A 98 -15.47 4.51 -20.88
CA CYS A 98 -15.33 5.35 -22.08
C CYS A 98 -14.88 4.53 -23.30
N ASN A 99 -15.20 5.05 -24.49
CA ASN A 99 -14.82 4.49 -25.79
C ASN A 99 -14.55 5.62 -26.79
N LYS A 100 -14.27 5.29 -28.06
CA LYS A 100 -13.94 6.28 -29.10
C LYS A 100 -15.05 7.27 -29.45
N ASP A 101 -16.30 6.94 -29.12
CA ASP A 101 -17.46 7.82 -29.34
C ASP A 101 -17.73 8.71 -28.11
N SER A 102 -16.94 8.58 -27.04
CA SER A 102 -17.07 9.43 -25.85
C SER A 102 -16.64 10.86 -26.15
N GLU A 103 -17.40 11.82 -25.63
CA GLU A 103 -17.11 13.24 -25.78
C GLU A 103 -15.72 13.58 -25.22
N GLU A 104 -14.88 14.23 -26.05
CA GLU A 104 -13.51 14.59 -25.69
C GLU A 104 -13.46 15.43 -24.40
N SER A 105 -14.40 16.36 -24.24
CA SER A 105 -14.51 17.19 -23.04
C SER A 105 -14.72 16.35 -21.77
N SER A 106 -15.59 15.35 -21.80
CA SER A 106 -15.85 14.46 -20.66
C SER A 106 -14.64 13.61 -20.30
N VAL A 107 -13.95 13.04 -21.29
CA VAL A 107 -12.71 12.26 -21.03
C VAL A 107 -11.62 13.15 -20.44
N ASN A 108 -11.49 14.39 -20.93
CA ASN A 108 -10.54 15.35 -20.39
C ASN A 108 -10.85 15.72 -18.94
N GLU A 109 -12.11 15.93 -18.59
CA GLU A 109 -12.53 16.21 -17.21
C GLU A 109 -12.20 15.04 -16.26
N LEU A 110 -12.38 13.80 -16.71
CA LEU A 110 -12.02 12.61 -15.93
C LEU A 110 -10.51 12.48 -15.70
N LEU A 111 -9.70 12.63 -16.76
CA LEU A 111 -8.24 12.63 -16.66
C LEU A 111 -7.75 13.78 -15.75
N THR A 112 -8.34 14.97 -15.90
CA THR A 112 -8.03 16.11 -15.05
C THR A 112 -8.37 15.81 -13.58
N THR A 113 -9.52 15.18 -13.30
CA THR A 113 -9.93 14.77 -11.95
C THR A 113 -8.94 13.79 -11.32
N ILE A 114 -8.46 12.80 -12.09
CA ILE A 114 -7.41 11.88 -11.65
C ILE A 114 -6.15 12.68 -11.28
N SER A 115 -5.67 13.54 -12.19
CA SER A 115 -4.43 14.29 -11.95
C SER A 115 -4.51 15.18 -10.69
N ILE A 116 -5.62 15.89 -10.48
CA ILE A 116 -5.83 16.74 -9.30
C ILE A 116 -5.84 15.91 -8.01
N SER A 117 -6.52 14.77 -8.02
CA SER A 117 -6.60 13.87 -6.86
C SER A 117 -5.23 13.27 -6.51
N ILE A 118 -4.45 12.84 -7.50
CA ILE A 118 -3.10 12.31 -7.26
C ILE A 118 -2.12 13.42 -6.85
N ALA A 119 -2.29 14.65 -7.34
CA ALA A 119 -1.55 15.80 -6.83
C ALA A 119 -1.85 16.07 -5.34
N ALA A 120 -3.11 15.92 -4.91
CA ALA A 120 -3.50 16.03 -3.51
C ALA A 120 -2.89 14.91 -2.66
N VAL A 121 -2.92 13.66 -3.15
CA VAL A 121 -2.21 12.51 -2.55
C VAL A 121 -0.72 12.82 -2.37
N ASN A 122 -0.06 13.33 -3.41
CA ASN A 122 1.34 13.72 -3.38
C ASN A 122 1.61 14.80 -2.33
N LYS A 123 0.73 15.80 -2.20
CA LYS A 123 0.84 16.86 -1.19
C LYS A 123 0.74 16.30 0.22
N ILE A 124 -0.19 15.38 0.49
CA ILE A 124 -0.35 14.74 1.80
C ILE A 124 0.87 13.86 2.08
N PHE A 125 1.30 13.04 1.12
CA PHE A 125 2.41 12.11 1.31
C PHE A 125 3.73 12.83 1.63
N LYS A 126 3.96 14.02 1.05
CA LYS A 126 5.11 14.88 1.35
C LYS A 126 5.22 15.27 2.83
N ARG A 127 4.12 15.22 3.59
CA ARG A 127 4.05 15.55 5.02
C ARG A 127 4.53 14.42 5.93
N MET A 128 4.85 13.24 5.40
CA MET A 128 5.38 12.12 6.20
C MET A 128 6.51 12.52 7.16
N PRO A 129 7.53 13.31 6.76
CA PRO A 129 8.64 13.68 7.64
C PRO A 129 8.29 14.72 8.72
N GLU A 130 7.08 15.30 8.72
CA GLU A 130 6.70 16.31 9.71
C GLU A 130 6.62 15.72 11.11
N ARG A 131 6.12 14.49 11.24
CA ARG A 131 5.92 13.83 12.55
C ARG A 131 6.21 12.33 12.54
N CYS A 132 6.81 11.81 11.47
CA CYS A 132 7.32 10.44 11.44
C CYS A 132 8.83 10.48 11.14
N ASP A 133 9.64 10.30 12.19
CA ASP A 133 11.08 10.25 12.13
C ASP A 133 11.56 8.90 11.53
N PRO A 134 12.50 8.92 10.57
CA PRO A 134 13.02 7.70 9.95
C PRO A 134 13.61 6.68 10.92
N TYR A 135 14.30 7.11 11.97
CA TYR A 135 14.88 6.21 12.96
C TYR A 135 13.79 5.58 13.81
N VAL A 136 12.83 6.38 14.30
CA VAL A 136 11.72 5.88 15.12
C VAL A 136 10.84 4.92 14.32
N TYR A 137 10.47 5.26 13.09
CA TYR A 137 9.73 4.38 12.20
C TYR A 137 10.43 3.03 12.04
N TYR A 138 11.72 3.04 11.69
CA TYR A 138 12.45 1.82 11.39
C TYR A 138 12.63 0.92 12.61
N HIS A 139 12.84 1.50 13.79
CA HIS A 139 13.18 0.76 14.99
C HIS A 139 11.99 0.44 15.91
N ARG A 140 10.90 1.23 15.88
CA ARG A 140 9.75 1.07 16.78
C ARG A 140 8.45 0.74 16.07
N VAL A 141 8.17 1.31 14.89
CA VAL A 141 6.90 1.08 14.18
C VAL A 141 7.00 -0.18 13.30
N ARG A 142 8.01 -0.22 12.43
CA ARG A 142 8.19 -1.25 11.40
C ARG A 142 8.25 -2.71 11.90
N PRO A 143 8.82 -3.03 13.09
CA PRO A 143 8.88 -4.42 13.56
C PRO A 143 7.51 -5.12 13.67
N PHE A 144 6.45 -4.38 14.00
CA PHE A 144 5.13 -4.95 14.26
C PHE A 144 4.30 -5.24 13.01
N ILE A 145 4.66 -4.64 11.87
CA ILE A 145 3.98 -4.82 10.58
C ILE A 145 4.59 -5.94 9.73
N PHE A 146 5.63 -6.64 10.22
CA PHE A 146 6.20 -7.78 9.51
C PHE A 146 5.32 -9.03 9.55
N GLY A 147 5.39 -9.79 8.46
CA GLY A 147 4.82 -11.14 8.37
C GLY A 147 5.83 -12.23 8.68
N SER A 148 5.45 -13.48 8.43
CA SER A 148 6.30 -14.66 8.60
C SER A 148 7.02 -15.09 7.31
N LYS A 149 6.58 -14.65 6.13
CA LYS A 149 7.22 -14.96 4.84
C LYS A 149 8.50 -14.16 4.65
N ASP A 150 9.58 -14.84 4.30
CA ASP A 150 10.94 -14.29 4.14
C ASP A 150 11.45 -13.53 5.39
N ASN A 151 10.95 -13.91 6.57
CA ASN A 151 11.33 -13.33 7.84
C ASN A 151 12.45 -14.19 8.50
N PRO A 152 13.66 -13.62 8.73
CA PRO A 152 14.78 -14.35 9.33
C PRO A 152 14.56 -14.71 10.82
N ASP A 153 13.67 -14.02 11.54
CA ASP A 153 13.30 -14.37 12.91
C ASP A 153 12.26 -15.50 12.94
N LEU A 154 11.54 -15.71 11.84
CA LEU A 154 10.49 -16.72 11.68
C LEU A 154 10.79 -17.63 10.47
N LYS A 155 12.03 -18.12 10.34
CA LYS A 155 12.47 -18.93 9.18
C LYS A 155 11.61 -20.16 8.92
N ASN A 156 11.03 -20.71 9.99
CA ASN A 156 10.16 -21.89 9.94
C ASN A 156 8.68 -21.52 9.89
N GLY A 157 8.34 -20.26 9.61
CA GLY A 157 6.98 -19.74 9.59
C GLY A 157 6.33 -19.68 10.98
N VAL A 158 5.00 -19.55 10.99
CA VAL A 158 4.19 -19.53 12.21
C VAL A 158 3.17 -20.66 12.17
N ILE A 159 3.11 -21.46 13.23
CA ILE A 159 2.10 -22.49 13.43
C ILE A 159 0.86 -21.84 14.04
N TYR A 160 -0.27 -21.99 13.36
CA TYR A 160 -1.58 -21.58 13.86
C TYR A 160 -2.20 -22.79 14.54
N GLU A 161 -2.09 -22.89 15.87
CA GLU A 161 -2.40 -24.12 16.60
C GLU A 161 -3.84 -24.60 16.32
N GLY A 162 -3.98 -25.86 15.91
CA GLY A 162 -5.25 -26.47 15.52
C GLY A 162 -5.82 -26.01 14.16
N GLN A 163 -5.04 -25.31 13.35
CA GLN A 163 -5.38 -24.88 11.98
C GLN A 163 -4.30 -25.36 11.00
N TYR A 164 -4.63 -25.44 9.70
CA TYR A 164 -3.70 -25.84 8.63
C TYR A 164 -2.91 -27.13 8.91
N ASP A 165 -3.56 -28.14 9.53
CA ASP A 165 -2.91 -29.38 9.98
C ASP A 165 -1.68 -29.15 10.89
N ASN A 166 -1.65 -28.03 11.63
CA ASN A 166 -0.50 -27.54 12.39
C ASN A 166 0.78 -27.32 11.56
N LYS A 167 0.65 -27.20 10.23
CA LYS A 167 1.76 -26.84 9.36
C LYS A 167 2.05 -25.34 9.49
N SER A 168 3.32 -24.99 9.46
CA SER A 168 3.76 -23.59 9.44
C SER A 168 3.21 -22.83 8.24
N GLN A 169 2.78 -21.60 8.50
CA GLN A 169 2.27 -20.67 7.49
C GLN A 169 3.24 -19.50 7.29
N PHE A 170 3.32 -19.05 6.05
CA PHE A 170 4.23 -18.00 5.57
C PHE A 170 3.42 -16.88 4.92
N PHE A 171 2.98 -15.92 5.72
CA PHE A 171 2.21 -14.77 5.23
C PHE A 171 3.09 -13.53 5.15
N ARG A 172 2.82 -12.69 4.14
CA ARG A 172 3.43 -11.36 4.04
C ARG A 172 2.86 -10.45 5.11
N GLY A 173 3.68 -9.51 5.56
CA GLY A 173 3.25 -8.48 6.50
C GLY A 173 2.40 -7.41 5.83
N GLU A 174 2.07 -6.39 6.59
CA GLU A 174 1.44 -5.19 6.05
C GLU A 174 2.45 -4.43 5.17
N THR A 175 1.94 -3.87 4.07
CA THR A 175 2.69 -2.98 3.18
C THR A 175 1.72 -2.13 2.37
N GLY A 176 2.13 -0.90 2.05
CA GLY A 176 1.38 -0.01 1.14
C GLY A 176 1.12 -0.61 -0.25
N ALA A 177 1.85 -1.65 -0.68
CA ALA A 177 1.53 -2.39 -1.91
C ALA A 177 0.20 -3.16 -1.86
N GLN A 178 -0.42 -3.27 -0.68
CA GLN A 178 -1.77 -3.80 -0.48
C GLN A 178 -2.86 -2.70 -0.58
N SER A 179 -2.49 -1.44 -0.84
CA SER A 179 -3.45 -0.40 -1.24
C SER A 179 -3.94 -0.65 -2.67
N SER A 180 -5.21 -0.33 -2.92
CA SER A 180 -5.87 -0.53 -4.21
C SER A 180 -5.71 0.67 -5.16
N ILE A 181 -5.16 1.80 -4.69
CA ILE A 181 -5.06 3.04 -5.47
C ILE A 181 -4.20 2.84 -6.73
N MET A 182 -2.93 2.45 -6.54
CA MET A 182 -1.98 2.35 -7.66
C MET A 182 -2.38 1.28 -8.68
N PRO A 183 -2.81 0.05 -8.29
CA PRO A 183 -3.29 -0.93 -9.24
C PRO A 183 -4.53 -0.47 -10.03
N THR A 184 -5.44 0.29 -9.42
CA THR A 184 -6.59 0.87 -10.12
C THR A 184 -6.14 1.89 -11.16
N LEU A 185 -5.26 2.82 -10.77
CA LEU A 185 -4.73 3.84 -11.69
C LEU A 185 -3.99 3.20 -12.86
N ASP A 186 -3.15 2.20 -12.58
CA ASP A 186 -2.42 1.48 -13.62
C ASP A 186 -3.38 0.77 -14.58
N GLY A 187 -4.42 0.10 -14.06
CA GLY A 187 -5.43 -0.55 -14.88
C GLY A 187 -6.25 0.44 -15.73
N ALA A 188 -6.71 1.53 -15.12
CA ALA A 188 -7.53 2.54 -15.81
C ALA A 188 -6.75 3.30 -16.88
N LEU A 189 -5.48 3.61 -16.62
CA LEU A 189 -4.62 4.34 -17.55
C LEU A 189 -3.89 3.39 -18.53
N GLY A 190 -4.09 2.08 -18.40
CA GLY A 190 -3.42 1.07 -19.22
C GLY A 190 -1.89 1.06 -19.03
N VAL A 191 -1.38 1.42 -17.85
CA VAL A 191 0.05 1.40 -17.53
C VAL A 191 0.50 -0.04 -17.37
N GLU A 192 1.33 -0.51 -18.31
CA GLU A 192 1.81 -1.90 -18.30
C GLU A 192 3.13 -2.04 -17.53
N HIS A 193 3.29 -3.18 -16.87
CA HIS A 193 4.49 -3.54 -16.12
C HIS A 193 5.05 -4.87 -16.63
N SER A 194 6.36 -4.93 -16.84
CA SER A 194 6.98 -6.13 -17.41
C SER A 194 6.82 -7.36 -16.52
N GLU A 195 6.59 -8.51 -17.16
CA GLU A 195 6.37 -9.82 -16.53
C GLU A 195 7.64 -10.33 -15.83
N ASP A 196 7.83 -9.96 -14.57
CA ASP A 196 8.93 -10.45 -13.76
C ASP A 196 8.53 -10.69 -12.29
N SER A 197 9.53 -11.01 -11.46
CA SER A 197 9.36 -11.25 -10.02
C SER A 197 8.58 -10.14 -9.27
N LEU A 198 8.63 -8.89 -9.74
CA LEU A 198 7.89 -7.79 -9.13
C LEU A 198 6.40 -7.89 -9.42
N ARG A 199 6.04 -8.20 -10.67
CA ARG A 199 4.63 -8.38 -11.04
C ARG A 199 4.01 -9.54 -10.26
N HIS A 200 4.72 -10.65 -10.11
CA HIS A 200 4.28 -11.74 -9.23
C HIS A 200 4.10 -11.30 -7.77
N TYR A 201 5.03 -10.49 -7.24
CA TYR A 201 4.92 -9.97 -5.88
C TYR A 201 3.69 -9.05 -5.70
N LEU A 202 3.43 -8.14 -6.64
CA LEU A 202 2.26 -7.25 -6.56
C LEU A 202 0.94 -7.99 -6.74
N ASN A 203 0.91 -8.99 -7.62
CA ASN A 203 -0.26 -9.85 -7.75
C ASN A 203 -0.51 -10.63 -6.45
N GLU A 204 0.53 -11.11 -5.76
CA GLU A 204 0.40 -11.69 -4.41
C GLU A 204 -0.19 -10.67 -3.42
N MET A 205 0.13 -9.37 -3.53
CA MET A 205 -0.43 -8.36 -2.60
C MET A 205 -1.93 -8.15 -2.79
N ARG A 206 -2.49 -8.42 -3.98
CA ARG A 206 -3.95 -8.39 -4.20
C ARG A 206 -4.67 -9.39 -3.30
N ASP A 207 -4.07 -10.53 -2.95
CA ASP A 207 -4.68 -11.52 -2.03
C ASP A 207 -4.94 -10.98 -0.60
N TYR A 208 -4.29 -9.88 -0.24
CA TYR A 208 -4.42 -9.23 1.06
C TYR A 208 -5.43 -8.06 1.04
N MET A 209 -5.96 -7.72 -0.13
CA MET A 209 -6.99 -6.69 -0.31
C MET A 209 -8.39 -7.23 -0.03
N PRO A 210 -9.37 -6.38 0.35
CA PRO A 210 -10.77 -6.75 0.32
C PRO A 210 -11.19 -7.33 -1.03
N VAL A 211 -12.11 -8.31 -1.02
CA VAL A 211 -12.56 -9.01 -2.24
C VAL A 211 -13.09 -8.03 -3.28
N ASP A 212 -13.91 -7.08 -2.86
CA ASP A 212 -14.57 -6.16 -3.79
C ASP A 212 -13.57 -5.17 -4.40
N HIS A 213 -12.50 -4.82 -3.68
CA HIS A 213 -11.42 -4.01 -4.23
C HIS A 213 -10.65 -4.76 -5.33
N ARG A 214 -10.39 -6.05 -5.15
CA ARG A 214 -9.75 -6.89 -6.18
C ARG A 214 -10.60 -6.95 -7.45
N LYS A 215 -11.89 -7.25 -7.29
CA LYS A 215 -12.84 -7.32 -8.42
C LYS A 215 -12.92 -6.00 -9.17
N PHE A 216 -12.94 -4.89 -8.43
CA PHE A 216 -12.95 -3.56 -9.02
C PHE A 216 -11.69 -3.29 -9.85
N ILE A 217 -10.50 -3.60 -9.32
CA ILE A 217 -9.25 -3.49 -10.08
C ILE A 217 -9.30 -4.34 -11.35
N GLU A 218 -9.71 -5.60 -11.24
CA GLU A 218 -9.83 -6.53 -12.37
C GLU A 218 -10.82 -6.03 -13.43
N GLU A 219 -11.95 -5.45 -13.01
CA GLU A 219 -12.96 -4.90 -13.89
C GLU A 219 -12.43 -3.68 -14.67
N VAL A 220 -11.85 -2.71 -13.96
CA VAL A 220 -11.24 -1.50 -14.55
C VAL A 220 -10.12 -1.88 -15.53
N GLU A 221 -9.21 -2.78 -15.11
CA GLU A 221 -8.09 -3.27 -15.93
C GLU A 221 -8.57 -3.99 -17.20
N SER A 222 -9.68 -4.74 -17.12
CA SER A 222 -10.21 -5.49 -18.27
C SER A 222 -10.98 -4.65 -19.29
N LYS A 223 -11.54 -3.51 -18.86
CA LYS A 223 -12.43 -2.68 -19.68
C LYS A 223 -11.75 -1.48 -20.31
N SER A 224 -10.76 -0.89 -19.65
CA SER A 224 -10.21 0.39 -20.10
C SER A 224 -9.59 0.32 -21.49
N THR A 225 -10.01 1.25 -22.35
CA THR A 225 -9.44 1.47 -23.68
C THR A 225 -8.83 2.87 -23.83
N VAL A 226 -8.49 3.54 -22.72
CA VAL A 226 -8.13 4.97 -22.73
C VAL A 226 -6.99 5.32 -23.68
N LYS A 227 -5.98 4.45 -23.83
CA LYS A 227 -4.87 4.65 -24.77
C LYS A 227 -5.32 4.74 -26.23
N ASP A 228 -6.40 4.04 -26.61
CA ASP A 228 -6.98 4.13 -27.94
C ASP A 228 -7.81 5.40 -28.13
N ILE A 229 -8.36 5.95 -27.05
CA ILE A 229 -9.18 7.18 -27.06
C ILE A 229 -8.29 8.41 -27.21
N ILE A 230 -7.16 8.46 -26.49
CA ILE A 230 -6.29 9.66 -26.47
C ILE A 230 -5.45 9.83 -27.75
N LYS A 231 -5.24 8.75 -28.52
CA LYS A 231 -4.23 8.66 -29.59
C LYS A 231 -4.30 9.79 -30.63
N ASP A 232 -5.50 10.26 -30.94
CA ASP A 232 -5.75 11.25 -31.99
C ASP A 232 -6.11 12.64 -31.43
N SER A 233 -6.03 12.85 -30.12
CA SER A 233 -6.25 14.16 -29.46
C SER A 233 -5.03 14.60 -28.66
N ILE A 234 -4.48 15.76 -29.04
CA ILE A 234 -3.40 16.41 -28.29
C ILE A 234 -3.86 16.81 -26.88
N THR A 235 -5.10 17.29 -26.75
CA THR A 235 -5.66 17.73 -25.47
C THR A 235 -5.82 16.56 -24.50
N LEU A 236 -6.32 15.42 -24.96
CA LEU A 236 -6.42 14.22 -24.13
C LEU A 236 -5.05 13.62 -23.81
N THR A 237 -4.13 13.66 -24.78
CA THR A 237 -2.75 13.21 -24.56
C THR A 237 -2.06 14.02 -23.47
N ASP A 238 -2.21 15.35 -23.48
CA ASP A 238 -1.66 16.23 -22.45
C ASP A 238 -2.25 15.93 -21.07
N ALA A 239 -3.58 15.77 -20.96
CA ALA A 239 -4.25 15.44 -19.71
C ALA A 239 -3.86 14.05 -19.18
N TYR A 240 -3.72 13.06 -20.06
CA TYR A 240 -3.24 11.73 -19.73
C TYR A 240 -1.78 11.76 -19.23
N ASN A 241 -0.91 12.49 -19.93
CA ASN A 241 0.49 12.67 -19.53
C ASN A 241 0.62 13.36 -18.17
N GLN A 242 -0.28 14.29 -17.85
CA GLN A 242 -0.35 14.91 -16.53
C GLN A 242 -0.71 13.90 -15.43
N CYS A 243 -1.62 12.95 -15.69
CA CYS A 243 -1.90 11.84 -14.77
C CYS A 243 -0.64 11.00 -14.52
N LEU A 244 0.08 10.64 -15.59
CA LEU A 244 1.31 9.86 -15.48
C LEU A 244 2.42 10.62 -14.75
N GLU A 245 2.51 11.93 -14.91
CA GLU A 245 3.46 12.75 -14.15
C GLU A 245 3.18 12.72 -12.65
N GLU A 246 1.91 12.83 -12.23
CA GLU A 246 1.55 12.76 -10.81
C GLU A 246 1.79 11.36 -10.22
N ILE A 247 1.52 10.29 -10.98
CA ILE A 247 1.84 8.92 -10.58
C ILE A 247 3.36 8.71 -10.49
N ARG A 248 4.13 9.24 -11.45
CA ARG A 248 5.60 9.20 -11.44
C ARG A 248 6.15 9.94 -10.23
N ALA A 249 5.61 11.13 -9.92
CA ALA A 249 5.98 11.91 -8.75
C ALA A 249 5.70 11.15 -7.44
N PHE A 250 4.55 10.48 -7.34
CA PHE A 250 4.24 9.58 -6.21
C PHE A 250 5.28 8.47 -6.07
N ARG A 251 5.57 7.76 -7.17
CA ARG A 251 6.55 6.65 -7.19
C ARG A 251 7.96 7.11 -6.85
N GLU A 252 8.35 8.30 -7.31
CA GLU A 252 9.63 8.91 -6.97
C GLU A 252 9.72 9.26 -5.48
N LEU A 253 8.68 9.89 -4.93
CA LEU A 253 8.62 10.22 -3.51
C LEU A 253 8.63 8.96 -2.64
N HIS A 254 7.87 7.93 -3.04
CA HIS A 254 7.87 6.64 -2.36
C HIS A 254 9.25 5.99 -2.39
N LEU A 255 9.95 5.99 -3.54
CA LEU A 255 11.32 5.50 -3.66
C LEU A 255 12.29 6.29 -2.75
N HIS A 256 12.11 7.60 -2.64
CA HIS A 256 12.88 8.43 -1.73
C HIS A 256 12.66 8.01 -0.27
N TYR A 257 11.41 7.83 0.17
CA TYR A 257 11.13 7.39 1.53
C TYR A 257 11.62 5.97 1.79
N ALA A 258 11.45 5.05 0.85
CA ALA A 258 11.98 3.69 0.97
C ALA A 258 13.52 3.71 1.14
N ARG A 259 14.21 4.65 0.49
CA ARG A 259 15.65 4.88 0.72
C ARG A 259 15.92 5.42 2.12
N THR A 260 15.22 6.46 2.54
CA THR A 260 15.50 7.20 3.78
C THR A 260 15.08 6.44 5.04
N TYR A 261 13.86 5.89 5.05
CA TYR A 261 13.23 5.21 6.18
C TYR A 261 13.65 3.74 6.32
N ILE A 262 14.16 3.10 5.25
CA ILE A 262 14.53 1.67 5.29
C ILE A 262 16.00 1.48 4.95
N HIS A 263 16.41 1.80 3.72
CA HIS A 263 17.77 1.46 3.25
C HIS A 263 18.86 2.17 4.05
N ASN A 264 18.72 3.46 4.32
CA ASN A 264 19.72 4.23 5.06
C ASN A 264 19.77 3.79 6.53
N GLN A 265 18.61 3.58 7.17
CA GLN A 265 18.53 3.10 8.55
C GLN A 265 19.16 1.70 8.70
N SER A 266 18.93 0.81 7.73
CA SER A 266 19.50 -0.55 7.75
C SER A 266 21.04 -0.61 7.76
N LYS A 267 21.71 0.45 7.29
CA LYS A 267 23.17 0.55 7.23
C LYS A 267 23.80 1.11 8.51
N GLN A 268 23.01 1.74 9.38
CA GLN A 268 23.53 2.36 10.59
C GLN A 268 23.86 1.30 11.65
N LYS A 269 24.99 1.49 12.34
CA LYS A 269 25.34 0.67 13.52
C LYS A 269 24.55 1.20 14.71
N ASN A 270 23.50 0.49 15.14
CA ASN A 270 22.68 0.91 16.27
C ASN A 270 23.16 0.23 17.57
N PRO A 271 23.49 0.99 18.64
CA PRO A 271 23.90 0.44 19.93
C PRO A 271 22.75 -0.12 20.79
N PHE A 272 21.48 0.15 20.42
CA PHE A 272 20.31 -0.35 21.15
C PHE A 272 19.75 -1.63 20.51
N GLY A 273 19.13 -2.48 21.35
CA GLY A 273 18.44 -3.70 20.94
C GLY A 273 17.37 -3.41 19.89
N ALA A 274 17.11 -4.38 19.01
CA ALA A 274 16.04 -4.24 18.04
C ALA A 274 14.71 -4.42 18.78
N GLY A 275 13.77 -3.48 18.66
CA GLY A 275 12.45 -3.53 19.29
C GLY A 275 11.58 -4.68 18.79
N GLY A 276 12.00 -5.91 19.07
CA GLY A 276 11.31 -7.17 18.79
C GLY A 276 11.67 -7.90 17.48
N SER A 277 12.35 -7.30 16.50
CA SER A 277 12.78 -8.00 15.26
C SER A 277 14.21 -7.70 14.86
N THR A 278 15.01 -8.72 14.55
CA THR A 278 16.40 -8.56 14.08
C THR A 278 16.49 -8.17 12.60
N ILE A 279 15.35 -7.92 11.92
CA ILE A 279 15.31 -7.55 10.51
C ILE A 279 16.01 -6.21 10.30
N ARG A 280 17.27 -6.29 9.84
CA ARG A 280 18.06 -5.16 9.36
C ARG A 280 17.95 -4.96 7.85
N GLY A 281 16.80 -5.31 7.25
CA GLY A 281 16.62 -5.32 5.80
C GLY A 281 15.17 -5.43 5.36
N THR A 282 14.95 -5.96 4.17
CA THR A 282 13.67 -5.88 3.43
C THR A 282 12.86 -7.18 3.46
N GLY A 283 13.28 -8.15 4.27
CA GLY A 283 12.78 -9.52 4.16
C GLY A 283 13.07 -10.10 2.76
N GLY A 284 14.27 -9.86 2.22
CA GLY A 284 14.73 -10.44 0.94
C GLY A 284 14.18 -9.80 -0.33
N THR A 285 13.21 -8.90 -0.27
CA THR A 285 12.62 -8.27 -1.47
C THR A 285 13.53 -7.14 -1.99
N PRO A 286 13.89 -7.10 -3.29
CA PRO A 286 14.72 -6.03 -3.86
C PRO A 286 13.89 -4.76 -4.15
N PHE A 287 13.16 -4.28 -3.13
CA PHE A 287 12.20 -3.18 -3.21
C PHE A 287 12.75 -1.91 -3.87
N MET A 288 14.01 -1.52 -3.63
CA MET A 288 14.61 -0.35 -4.29
C MET A 288 14.71 -0.51 -5.81
N LYS A 289 15.03 -1.72 -6.29
CA LYS A 289 15.06 -2.03 -7.72
C LYS A 289 13.63 -1.97 -8.28
N TYR A 290 12.68 -2.53 -7.55
CA TYR A 290 11.28 -2.59 -7.93
C TYR A 290 10.60 -1.22 -8.02
N LEU A 291 10.74 -0.40 -6.97
CA LEU A 291 10.20 0.96 -6.94
C LEU A 291 10.81 1.85 -8.02
N LYS A 292 12.13 1.73 -8.24
CA LYS A 292 12.80 2.44 -9.34
C LYS A 292 12.22 2.02 -10.69
N LYS A 293 12.03 0.70 -10.89
CA LYS A 293 11.48 0.15 -12.13
C LYS A 293 10.06 0.67 -12.40
N HIS A 294 9.15 0.63 -11.43
CA HIS A 294 7.78 1.18 -11.63
C HIS A 294 7.78 2.64 -12.03
N ARG A 295 8.61 3.47 -11.38
CA ARG A 295 8.76 4.88 -11.74
C ARG A 295 9.23 5.04 -13.19
N ASP A 296 10.25 4.28 -13.58
CA ASP A 296 10.84 4.37 -14.92
C ASP A 296 9.87 3.83 -16.00
N GLU A 297 9.10 2.77 -15.72
CA GLU A 297 8.07 2.22 -16.61
C GLU A 297 6.85 3.15 -16.77
N THR A 298 6.48 3.93 -15.74
CA THR A 298 5.46 4.98 -15.87
C THR A 298 5.95 6.10 -16.78
N GLU A 299 7.19 6.55 -16.60
CA GLU A 299 7.77 7.63 -17.40
C GLU A 299 7.83 7.27 -18.89
N GLN A 300 8.21 6.02 -19.19
CA GLN A 300 8.33 5.53 -20.56
C GLN A 300 6.99 5.40 -21.31
N GLN A 301 5.86 5.51 -20.59
CA GLN A 301 4.52 5.36 -21.17
C GLN A 301 3.80 6.69 -21.41
N LYS A 302 4.49 7.81 -21.18
CA LYS A 302 4.03 9.12 -21.66
C LYS A 302 4.10 9.17 -23.18
N HIS A 303 3.09 9.76 -23.80
CA HIS A 303 2.92 9.86 -25.25
C HIS A 303 3.44 11.20 -25.78
#